data_AF-A0A4C2A2U5-F1
#
_entry.id   AF-A0A4C2A2U5-F1
#
_cell.length_a   1.000
_cell.length_b   1.000
_cell.length_c   1.000
_cell.angle_alpha   90.00
_cell.angle_beta   90.00
_cell.angle_gamma   90.00
#
_symmetry.space_group_name_H-M   'P 1'
#
loop_
_entity.id
_entity.type
_entity.pdbx_description
1 polymer ?
#
loop_
_entity_poly.entity_id
_entity_poly.type
_entity_poly.pdbx_seq_one_letter_code
_entity_poly.pdbx_strand_id
1 'polypeptide(L)'
;MKKKNQSFVNGFNSWWKLYPKVSEQENSESHVSCFEKWKILENALRLQKTIGHEYQMILDQKKKKWRDILSRLLDVILFLARQNLPLRGHREGISSDNRGNFLELVNLLSKYDPVLKEHMLRIEHAIACTKSKRVDSYLSKDIQNEFISLLGKELVGDNLDIHLCRAQGYDDAATMAGVHGGVQAIIKEHNPKALFMPCANHSLNLCEVHSFGSQQQRKRRYKRSSIHTLSLSQACELEHGTSDREAS
;
A
#
# COMPACT_ATOMS: atom_id res chain seq x y z
N MET A 1 36.57 58.35 -3.97
CA MET A 1 37.50 57.26 -3.62
C MET A 1 38.04 56.65 -4.90
N LYS A 2 39.36 56.74 -5.16
CA LYS A 2 39.97 56.16 -6.37
C LYS A 2 39.98 54.63 -6.25
N LYS A 3 39.32 53.90 -7.17
CA LYS A 3 39.46 52.44 -7.28
C LYS A 3 40.94 52.13 -7.53
N LYS A 4 41.64 51.53 -6.55
CA LYS A 4 42.99 50.99 -6.77
C LYS A 4 42.88 49.93 -7.87
N ASN A 5 43.55 50.18 -8.99
CA ASN A 5 43.62 49.25 -10.11
C ASN A 5 44.46 48.03 -9.64
N GLN A 6 43.80 46.97 -9.18
CA GLN A 6 44.50 45.76 -8.72
C GLN A 6 44.99 44.98 -9.94
N SER A 7 46.31 44.95 -10.13
CA SER A 7 46.94 44.29 -11.28
C SER A 7 46.74 42.77 -11.31
N PHE A 8 46.26 42.17 -10.23
CA PHE A 8 45.92 40.75 -10.15
C PHE A 8 44.48 40.43 -10.56
N VAL A 9 43.61 41.43 -10.71
CA VAL A 9 42.22 41.26 -11.16
C VAL A 9 42.09 41.46 -12.67
N ASN A 10 42.86 42.40 -13.23
CA ASN A 10 42.79 42.80 -14.65
C ASN A 10 43.97 42.28 -15.52
N GLY A 11 44.82 41.42 -14.96
CA GLY A 11 46.00 40.85 -15.65
C GLY A 11 47.31 41.60 -15.40
N PHE A 12 48.40 40.83 -15.31
CA PHE A 12 49.74 41.31 -14.97
C PHE A 12 50.72 41.10 -16.13
N ASN A 13 51.26 42.18 -16.70
CA ASN A 13 52.08 42.12 -17.91
C ASN A 13 53.60 42.27 -17.64
N SER A 14 53.98 42.71 -16.45
CA SER A 14 55.38 43.02 -16.09
C SER A 14 56.01 41.93 -15.22
N TRP A 15 56.07 40.70 -15.74
CA TRP A 15 56.51 39.49 -15.02
C TRP A 15 57.86 39.64 -14.29
N TRP A 16 58.78 40.46 -14.79
CA TRP A 16 60.07 40.74 -14.14
C TRP A 16 59.98 41.55 -12.84
N LYS A 17 58.84 42.21 -12.56
CA LYS A 17 58.54 42.92 -11.31
C LYS A 17 57.51 42.19 -10.43
N LEU A 18 57.32 40.89 -10.69
CA LEU A 18 56.30 40.10 -10.00
C LEU A 18 56.63 39.91 -8.52
N TYR A 19 57.88 39.59 -8.19
CA TYR A 19 58.27 39.18 -6.83
C TYR A 19 57.90 40.21 -5.74
N PRO A 20 58.23 41.51 -5.88
CA PRO A 20 57.84 42.52 -4.88
C PRO A 20 56.32 42.72 -4.83
N LYS A 21 55.64 42.66 -5.98
CA LYS A 21 54.19 42.87 -6.08
C LYS A 21 53.36 41.71 -5.55
N VAL A 22 53.88 40.49 -5.62
CA VAL A 22 53.25 39.33 -4.97
C VAL A 22 53.26 39.55 -3.46
N SER A 23 54.40 39.95 -2.89
CA SER A 23 54.50 40.24 -1.46
C SER A 23 53.57 41.37 -1.01
N GLU A 24 53.43 42.44 -1.81
CA GLU A 24 52.47 43.52 -1.54
C GLU A 24 51.01 43.04 -1.63
N GLN A 25 50.68 42.14 -2.56
CA GLN A 25 49.34 41.61 -2.73
C GLN A 25 48.98 40.59 -1.65
N GLU A 26 49.91 39.72 -1.24
CA GLU A 26 49.71 38.74 -0.18
C GLU A 26 49.30 39.41 1.14
N ASN A 27 49.94 40.55 1.45
CA ASN A 27 49.64 41.38 2.62
C ASN A 27 48.50 42.38 2.41
N SER A 28 47.89 42.42 1.22
CA SER A 28 46.77 43.33 0.95
C SER A 28 45.51 42.86 1.68
N GLU A 29 44.76 43.82 2.22
CA GLU A 29 43.51 43.55 2.95
C GLU A 29 42.49 42.76 2.10
N SER A 30 42.44 43.02 0.80
CA SER A 30 41.58 42.28 -0.13
C SER A 30 41.97 40.82 -0.29
N HIS A 31 43.27 40.52 -0.35
CA HIS A 31 43.76 39.14 -0.48
C HIS A 31 43.53 38.39 0.82
N VAL A 32 43.87 39.01 1.96
CA VAL A 32 43.63 38.46 3.29
C VAL A 32 42.14 38.16 3.50
N SER A 33 41.24 39.09 3.16
CA SER A 33 39.79 38.87 3.25
C SER A 33 39.28 37.74 2.34
N CYS A 34 39.80 37.63 1.11
CA CYS A 34 39.45 36.51 0.24
C CYS A 34 39.99 35.17 0.77
N PHE A 35 41.23 35.15 1.26
CA PHE A 35 41.84 33.96 1.83
C PHE A 35 41.11 33.50 3.10
N GLU A 36 40.72 34.44 3.95
CA GLU A 36 39.92 34.17 5.15
C GLU A 36 38.54 33.59 4.78
N LYS A 37 37.84 34.18 3.81
CA LYS A 37 36.58 33.62 3.28
C LYS A 37 36.75 32.21 2.70
N TRP A 38 37.83 31.99 1.96
CA TRP A 38 38.16 30.67 1.41
C TRP A 38 38.45 29.66 2.53
N LYS A 39 39.23 30.03 3.54
CA LYS A 39 39.54 29.18 4.70
C LYS A 39 38.31 28.87 5.55
N ILE A 40 37.41 29.83 5.73
CA ILE A 40 36.12 29.62 6.39
C ILE A 40 35.28 28.61 5.59
N LEU A 41 35.19 28.78 4.27
CA LEU A 41 34.46 27.84 3.40
C LEU A 41 35.08 26.45 3.40
N GLU A 42 36.40 26.33 3.28
CA GLU A 42 37.13 25.06 3.32
C GLU A 42 36.86 24.33 4.64
N ASN A 43 36.94 25.03 5.77
CA ASN A 43 36.62 24.47 7.08
C ASN A 43 35.14 24.07 7.19
N ALA A 44 34.23 24.87 6.65
CA ALA A 44 32.80 24.57 6.67
C ALA A 44 32.43 23.34 5.80
N LEU A 45 33.10 23.19 4.64
CA LEU A 45 32.99 22.02 3.77
C LEU A 45 33.58 20.77 4.44
N ARG A 46 34.77 20.90 5.04
CA ARG A 46 35.44 19.81 5.76
C ARG A 46 34.63 19.31 6.96
N LEU A 47 33.93 20.20 7.66
CA LEU A 47 33.11 19.89 8.83
C LEU A 47 31.65 19.56 8.50
N GLN A 48 31.24 19.62 7.22
CA GLN A 48 29.84 19.47 6.80
C GLN A 48 28.85 20.39 7.54
N LYS A 49 29.29 21.60 7.92
CA LYS A 49 28.50 22.58 8.70
C LYS A 49 28.08 23.81 7.89
N THR A 50 27.89 23.66 6.58
CA THR A 50 27.33 24.75 5.77
C THR A 50 25.81 24.76 5.90
N ILE A 51 25.20 25.96 5.82
CA ILE A 51 23.74 26.12 5.74
C ILE A 51 23.14 25.23 4.63
N GLY A 52 23.85 25.09 3.50
CA GLY A 52 23.46 24.18 2.43
C GLY A 52 23.47 22.70 2.83
N HIS A 53 24.42 22.26 3.65
CA HIS A 53 24.45 20.89 4.16
C HIS A 53 23.28 20.61 5.11
N GLU A 54 22.94 21.54 6.00
CA GLU A 54 21.80 21.39 6.90
C GLU A 54 20.47 21.27 6.12
N TYR A 55 20.25 22.15 5.13
CA TYR A 55 19.09 22.04 4.25
C TYR A 55 19.06 20.71 3.48
N GLN A 56 20.21 20.26 2.98
CA GLN A 56 20.31 18.99 2.28
C GLN A 56 19.98 17.81 3.20
N MET A 57 20.47 17.81 4.44
CA MET A 57 20.14 16.80 5.44
C MET A 57 18.64 16.76 5.72
N ILE A 58 17.99 17.91 5.89
CA ILE A 58 16.53 17.99 6.10
C ILE A 58 15.77 17.43 4.90
N LEU A 59 16.20 17.76 3.68
CA LEU A 59 15.60 17.22 2.46
C LEU A 59 15.75 15.69 2.39
N ASP A 60 16.92 15.17 2.72
CA ASP A 60 17.19 13.74 2.65
C ASP A 60 16.47 12.97 3.77
N GLN A 61 16.31 13.57 4.96
CA GLN A 61 15.44 13.03 6.02
C GLN A 61 13.97 12.97 5.57
N LYS A 62 13.46 14.02 4.91
CA LYS A 62 12.09 14.02 4.37
C LYS A 62 11.92 12.95 3.28
N LYS A 63 12.89 12.83 2.36
CA LYS A 63 12.88 11.78 1.33
C LYS A 63 12.88 10.40 1.98
N LYS A 64 13.72 10.18 2.98
CA LYS A 64 13.80 8.90 3.71
C LYS A 64 12.47 8.56 4.35
N LYS A 65 11.86 9.49 5.09
CA LYS A 65 10.53 9.32 5.69
C LYS A 65 9.48 8.90 4.66
N TRP A 66 9.44 9.56 3.50
CA TRP A 66 8.49 9.21 2.45
C TRP A 66 8.78 7.85 1.82
N ARG A 67 10.03 7.51 1.56
CA ARG A 67 10.41 6.16 1.08
C ARG A 67 9.99 5.08 2.07
N ASP A 68 10.18 5.32 3.37
CA ASP A 68 9.81 4.38 4.42
C ASP A 68 8.28 4.18 4.50
N ILE A 69 7.49 5.24 4.34
CA ILE A 69 6.02 5.16 4.26
C ILE A 69 5.60 4.41 3.00
N LEU A 70 6.13 4.80 1.84
CA LEU A 70 5.76 4.22 0.55
C LEU A 70 6.10 2.72 0.47
N SER A 71 7.25 2.31 1.01
CA SER A 71 7.62 0.90 1.09
C SER A 71 6.56 0.09 1.82
N ARG A 72 6.09 0.58 2.97
CA ARG A 72 5.05 -0.11 3.76
C ARG A 72 3.71 -0.16 3.04
N LEU A 73 3.32 0.92 2.35
CA LEU A 73 2.09 0.93 1.56
C LEU A 73 2.16 -0.06 0.39
N LEU A 74 3.32 -0.16 -0.27
CA LEU A 74 3.56 -1.17 -1.30
C LEU A 74 3.50 -2.59 -0.73
N ASP A 75 4.08 -2.82 0.45
CA ASP A 75 4.00 -4.13 1.12
C ASP A 75 2.55 -4.51 1.45
N VAL A 76 1.71 -3.56 1.86
CA VAL A 76 0.27 -3.77 2.06
C VAL A 76 -0.43 -4.13 0.74
N ILE A 77 -0.15 -3.41 -0.35
CA ILE A 77 -0.73 -3.71 -1.67
C ILE A 77 -0.30 -5.11 -2.13
N LEU A 78 0.98 -5.45 -1.99
CA LEU A 78 1.52 -6.76 -2.33
C LEU A 78 0.92 -7.86 -1.47
N PHE A 79 0.72 -7.62 -0.18
CA PHE A 79 0.05 -8.57 0.71
C PHE A 79 -1.38 -8.84 0.25
N LEU A 80 -2.17 -7.79 0.02
CA LEU A 80 -3.57 -7.93 -0.41
C LEU A 80 -3.66 -8.61 -1.78
N ALA A 81 -2.76 -8.29 -2.70
CA ALA A 81 -2.66 -8.96 -4.00
C ALA A 81 -2.34 -10.46 -3.85
N ARG A 82 -1.36 -10.82 -3.00
CA ARG A 82 -1.02 -12.24 -2.74
C ARG A 82 -2.16 -13.04 -2.13
N GLN A 83 -2.99 -12.41 -1.31
CA GLN A 83 -4.14 -13.04 -0.68
C GLN A 83 -5.42 -12.99 -1.55
N ASN A 84 -5.33 -12.46 -2.78
CA ASN A 84 -6.49 -12.22 -3.65
C ASN A 84 -7.62 -11.40 -2.97
N LEU A 85 -7.25 -10.52 -2.04
CA LEU A 85 -8.20 -9.69 -1.32
C LEU A 85 -8.47 -8.38 -2.08
N PRO A 86 -9.73 -7.94 -2.17
CA PRO A 86 -10.04 -6.67 -2.81
C PRO A 86 -9.38 -5.53 -2.01
N LEU A 87 -8.65 -4.65 -2.68
CA LEU A 87 -8.01 -3.49 -2.05
C LEU A 87 -9.06 -2.54 -1.43
N ARG A 88 -10.23 -2.45 -2.07
CA ARG A 88 -11.25 -1.42 -1.82
C ARG A 88 -12.50 -1.96 -1.17
N GLY A 89 -13.11 -1.11 -0.36
CA GLY A 89 -14.45 -1.33 0.20
C GLY A 89 -15.52 -0.75 -0.70
N HIS A 90 -16.78 -1.14 -0.47
CA HIS A 90 -17.92 -0.52 -1.16
C HIS A 90 -18.06 0.98 -0.82
N ARG A 91 -17.59 1.38 0.37
CA ARG A 91 -17.53 2.76 0.84
C ARG A 91 -16.20 2.97 1.56
N GLU A 92 -15.45 4.01 1.19
CA GLU A 92 -14.18 4.38 1.83
C GLU A 92 -14.28 5.73 2.56
N GLY A 93 -15.51 6.16 2.86
CA GLY A 93 -15.75 7.42 3.54
C GLY A 93 -15.20 7.43 4.96
N ILE A 94 -14.86 8.61 5.49
CA ILE A 94 -14.38 8.74 6.88
C ILE A 94 -15.40 8.17 7.89
N SER A 95 -16.70 8.23 7.55
CA SER A 95 -17.81 7.75 8.37
C SER A 95 -18.19 6.28 8.13
N SER A 96 -17.54 5.56 7.22
CA SER A 96 -17.90 4.15 6.98
C SER A 96 -17.18 3.22 7.96
N ASP A 97 -17.92 2.28 8.55
CA ASP A 97 -17.40 1.29 9.51
C ASP A 97 -16.34 0.37 8.92
N ASN A 98 -16.39 0.14 7.61
CA ASN A 98 -15.39 -0.62 6.87
C ASN A 98 -14.97 0.15 5.62
N ARG A 99 -13.76 0.71 5.65
CA ARG A 99 -13.19 1.52 4.55
C ARG A 99 -12.46 0.68 3.50
N GLY A 100 -12.63 -0.63 3.52
CA GLY A 100 -11.92 -1.56 2.65
C GLY A 100 -10.65 -2.11 3.27
N ASN A 101 -10.18 -3.22 2.70
CA ASN A 101 -9.09 -4.00 3.28
C ASN A 101 -7.77 -3.22 3.31
N PHE A 102 -7.51 -2.37 2.31
CA PHE A 102 -6.29 -1.55 2.29
C PHE A 102 -6.24 -0.57 3.46
N LEU A 103 -7.28 0.25 3.63
CA LEU A 103 -7.30 1.27 4.67
C LEU A 103 -7.35 0.67 6.07
N GLU A 104 -8.10 -0.41 6.27
CA GLU A 104 -8.16 -1.09 7.57
C GLU A 104 -6.86 -1.82 7.91
N LEU A 105 -6.17 -2.40 6.93
CA LEU A 105 -4.86 -3.00 7.16
C LEU A 105 -3.80 -1.94 7.49
N VAL A 106 -3.80 -0.80 6.79
CA VAL A 106 -2.93 0.34 7.14
C VAL A 106 -3.22 0.86 8.56
N ASN A 107 -4.51 0.94 8.93
CA ASN A 107 -4.94 1.35 10.27
C ASN A 107 -4.53 0.32 11.36
N LEU A 108 -4.50 -0.97 11.02
CA LEU A 108 -3.97 -2.00 11.92
C LEU A 108 -2.46 -1.87 12.08
N LEU A 109 -1.73 -1.72 10.98
CA LEU A 109 -0.27 -1.59 10.99
C LEU A 109 0.21 -0.32 11.70
N SER A 110 -0.54 0.78 11.61
CA SER A 110 -0.23 2.03 12.32
C SER A 110 -0.25 1.89 13.85
N LYS A 111 -0.87 0.83 14.40
CA LYS A 111 -0.80 0.53 15.84
C LYS A 111 0.58 0.03 16.27
N TYR A 112 1.30 -0.63 15.37
CA TYR A 112 2.57 -1.30 15.67
C TYR A 112 3.77 -0.59 15.05
N ASP A 113 3.59 0.10 13.92
CA ASP A 113 4.66 0.81 13.22
C ASP A 113 4.64 2.32 13.53
N PRO A 114 5.72 2.87 14.13
CA PRO A 114 5.75 4.27 14.56
C PRO A 114 5.74 5.25 13.38
N VAL A 115 6.30 4.88 12.22
CA VAL A 115 6.37 5.74 11.02
C VAL A 115 4.97 5.91 10.42
N LEU A 116 4.20 4.82 10.30
CA LEU A 116 2.81 4.86 9.87
C LEU A 116 1.92 5.54 10.89
N LYS A 117 2.14 5.32 12.20
CA LYS A 117 1.40 6.01 13.25
C LYS A 117 1.51 7.52 13.12
N GLU A 118 2.73 8.04 13.00
CA GLU A 118 2.98 9.47 12.83
C GLU A 118 2.31 10.01 11.57
N HIS A 119 2.38 9.25 10.46
CA HIS A 119 1.73 9.63 9.20
C HIS A 119 0.20 9.68 9.30
N MET A 120 -0.42 8.71 9.97
CA MET A 120 -1.87 8.67 10.19
C MET A 120 -2.34 9.85 11.04
N LEU A 121 -1.70 10.10 12.18
CA LEU A 121 -2.02 11.24 13.04
C LEU A 121 -1.88 12.59 12.30
N ARG A 122 -0.85 12.73 11.47
CA ARG A 122 -0.66 13.94 10.65
C ARG A 122 -1.81 14.13 9.67
N ILE A 123 -2.32 13.06 9.06
CA ILE A 123 -3.46 13.12 8.13
C ILE A 123 -4.73 13.51 8.89
N GLU A 124 -5.01 12.87 10.02
CA GLU A 124 -6.18 13.19 10.86
C GLU A 124 -6.17 14.65 11.30
N HIS A 125 -5.03 15.14 11.79
CA HIS A 125 -4.87 16.54 12.18
C HIS A 125 -5.05 17.49 10.99
N ALA A 126 -4.51 17.15 9.82
CA ALA A 126 -4.67 17.96 8.61
C ALA A 126 -6.14 18.05 8.15
N ILE A 127 -6.88 16.94 8.25
CA ILE A 127 -8.33 16.90 7.94
C ILE A 127 -9.13 17.73 8.96
N ALA A 128 -8.75 17.69 10.24
CA ALA A 128 -9.44 18.43 11.31
C ALA A 128 -9.22 19.95 11.24
N CYS A 129 -7.96 20.39 11.01
CA CYS A 129 -7.60 21.81 11.05
C CYS A 129 -7.87 22.56 9.75
N THR A 130 -7.81 21.87 8.60
CA THR A 130 -7.93 22.49 7.29
C THR A 130 -9.16 21.94 6.59
N LYS A 131 -10.18 22.78 6.31
CA LYS A 131 -11.27 22.46 5.37
C LYS A 131 -10.77 22.26 3.92
N SER A 132 -9.46 22.15 3.71
CA SER A 132 -8.79 22.09 2.40
C SER A 132 -8.48 20.64 2.03
N LYS A 133 -8.83 20.27 0.79
CA LYS A 133 -8.92 18.90 0.26
C LYS A 133 -7.59 18.21 -0.07
N ARG A 134 -6.44 18.88 0.01
CA ARG A 134 -5.15 18.32 -0.45
C ARG A 134 -4.23 18.05 0.72
N VAL A 135 -4.30 16.83 1.22
CA VAL A 135 -3.33 16.25 2.15
C VAL A 135 -2.62 15.14 1.39
N ASP A 136 -1.29 15.18 1.34
CA ASP A 136 -0.47 14.13 0.72
C ASP A 136 -0.50 12.88 1.61
N SER A 137 -1.57 12.11 1.50
CA SER A 137 -1.82 10.93 2.31
C SER A 137 -1.20 9.67 1.70
N TYR A 138 -1.08 9.62 0.37
CA TYR A 138 -0.72 8.41 -0.39
C TYR A 138 -1.65 7.21 -0.15
N LEU A 139 -2.80 7.43 0.47
CA LEU A 139 -3.80 6.40 0.75
C LEU A 139 -4.96 6.40 -0.24
N SER A 140 -5.04 7.41 -1.11
CA SER A 140 -6.17 7.57 -2.01
C SER A 140 -6.21 6.46 -3.07
N LYS A 141 -7.43 6.20 -3.51
CA LYS A 141 -7.72 5.27 -4.60
C LYS A 141 -6.96 5.60 -5.89
N ASP A 142 -6.71 6.88 -6.17
CA ASP A 142 -6.01 7.30 -7.39
C ASP A 142 -4.53 6.91 -7.32
N ILE A 143 -3.92 7.06 -6.14
CA ILE A 143 -2.52 6.68 -5.90
C ILE A 143 -2.36 5.15 -5.88
N GLN A 144 -3.34 4.42 -5.32
CA GLN A 144 -3.36 2.95 -5.44
C GLN A 144 -3.37 2.50 -6.91
N ASN A 145 -4.16 3.14 -7.77
CA ASN A 145 -4.20 2.84 -9.20
C ASN A 145 -2.86 3.16 -9.88
N GLU A 146 -2.22 4.27 -9.52
CA GLU A 146 -0.91 4.64 -10.02
C GLU A 146 0.14 3.57 -9.66
N PHE A 147 0.18 3.10 -8.40
CA PHE A 147 1.09 2.03 -8.00
C PHE A 147 0.87 0.75 -8.79
N ILE A 148 -0.39 0.33 -8.97
CA ILE A 148 -0.72 -0.86 -9.76
C ILE A 148 -0.26 -0.68 -11.20
N SER A 149 -0.45 0.51 -11.79
CA SER A 149 0.00 0.81 -13.15
C SER A 149 1.52 0.74 -13.28
N LEU A 150 2.27 1.31 -12.32
CA LEU A 150 3.72 1.27 -12.31
C LEU A 150 4.25 -0.15 -12.16
N LEU A 151 3.68 -0.95 -11.25
CA LEU A 151 4.01 -2.37 -11.12
C LEU A 151 3.73 -3.13 -12.42
N GLY A 152 2.61 -2.87 -13.08
CA GLY A 152 2.29 -3.47 -14.39
C GLY A 152 3.31 -3.13 -15.47
N LYS A 153 3.81 -1.89 -15.52
CA LYS A 153 4.84 -1.47 -16.48
C LYS A 153 6.16 -2.18 -16.27
N GLU A 154 6.60 -2.33 -15.01
CA GLU A 154 7.84 -3.06 -14.70
C GLU A 154 7.73 -4.53 -15.09
N LEU A 155 6.58 -5.18 -14.86
CA LEU A 155 6.38 -6.58 -15.29
C LEU A 155 6.52 -6.78 -16.80
N VAL A 156 6.06 -5.81 -17.61
CA VAL A 156 6.27 -5.84 -19.06
C VAL A 156 7.76 -5.70 -19.40
N GLY A 157 8.49 -4.85 -18.67
CA GLY A 157 9.95 -4.74 -18.79
C GLY A 157 10.68 -6.04 -18.45
N ASP A 158 10.18 -6.78 -17.47
CA ASP A 158 10.68 -8.11 -17.07
C ASP A 158 10.26 -9.24 -18.03
N ASN A 159 9.67 -8.91 -19.18
CA ASN A 159 9.21 -9.85 -20.20
C ASN A 159 8.03 -10.73 -19.76
N LEU A 160 7.27 -10.29 -18.74
CA LEU A 160 5.97 -10.86 -18.34
C LEU A 160 4.81 -10.09 -19.00
N ASP A 161 4.79 -10.06 -20.34
CA ASP A 161 3.67 -9.47 -21.08
C ASP A 161 2.40 -10.32 -20.93
N ILE A 162 1.29 -9.68 -20.56
CA ILE A 162 -0.04 -10.29 -20.47
C ILE A 162 -0.46 -10.95 -21.80
N HIS A 163 0.02 -10.49 -22.96
CA HIS A 163 -0.26 -11.09 -24.27
C HIS A 163 0.38 -12.48 -24.46
N LEU A 164 1.42 -12.79 -23.68
CA LEU A 164 2.04 -14.11 -23.63
C LEU A 164 1.30 -15.08 -22.72
N CYS A 165 0.36 -14.60 -21.89
CA CYS A 165 -0.48 -15.45 -21.06
C CYS A 165 -1.33 -16.40 -21.92
N ARG A 166 -1.38 -17.68 -21.55
CA ARG A 166 -2.20 -18.71 -22.24
C ARG A 166 -3.24 -19.36 -21.35
N ALA A 167 -3.04 -19.28 -20.03
CA ALA A 167 -3.97 -19.80 -19.06
C ALA A 167 -3.92 -18.96 -17.79
N GLN A 168 -5.05 -18.88 -17.11
CA GLN A 168 -5.25 -18.21 -15.83
C GLN A 168 -6.03 -19.16 -14.92
N GLY A 169 -5.62 -19.27 -13.65
CA GLY A 169 -6.28 -20.14 -12.70
C GLY A 169 -6.24 -19.57 -11.29
N TYR A 170 -7.42 -19.48 -10.68
CA TYR A 170 -7.65 -18.89 -9.35
C TYR A 170 -8.76 -19.69 -8.64
N ASP A 171 -9.06 -19.34 -7.39
CA ASP A 171 -10.23 -19.87 -6.68
C ASP A 171 -11.55 -19.38 -7.30
N ASP A 172 -12.65 -20.08 -6.98
CA ASP A 172 -13.99 -19.74 -7.51
C ASP A 172 -14.62 -18.53 -6.80
N ALA A 173 -13.80 -17.70 -6.13
CA ALA A 173 -14.26 -16.47 -5.52
C ALA A 173 -14.79 -15.52 -6.60
N ALA A 174 -15.95 -14.90 -6.35
CA ALA A 174 -16.62 -14.05 -7.33
C ALA A 174 -15.73 -12.89 -7.85
N THR A 175 -14.82 -12.37 -7.03
CA THR A 175 -13.86 -11.33 -7.42
C THR A 175 -12.85 -11.84 -8.47
N MET A 176 -12.51 -13.13 -8.46
CA MET A 176 -11.52 -13.74 -9.35
C MET A 176 -12.21 -14.41 -10.55
N ALA A 177 -13.18 -15.29 -10.31
CA ALA A 177 -13.87 -16.10 -11.31
C ALA A 177 -15.15 -15.46 -11.89
N GLY A 178 -15.52 -14.28 -11.42
CA GLY A 178 -16.72 -13.57 -11.87
C GLY A 178 -16.70 -13.28 -13.38
N VAL A 179 -17.80 -13.64 -14.06
CA VAL A 179 -17.94 -13.47 -15.52
C VAL A 179 -18.13 -12.00 -15.93
N HIS A 180 -18.67 -11.18 -15.03
CA HIS A 180 -18.93 -9.75 -15.25
C HIS A 180 -18.12 -8.92 -14.25
N GLY A 181 -16.84 -8.70 -14.54
CA GLY A 181 -15.96 -7.85 -13.73
C GLY A 181 -15.04 -8.57 -12.75
N GLY A 182 -15.03 -9.91 -12.74
CA GLY A 182 -13.98 -10.67 -12.08
C GLY A 182 -12.65 -10.57 -12.83
N VAL A 183 -11.53 -10.86 -12.15
CA VAL A 183 -10.18 -10.86 -12.75
C VAL A 183 -10.14 -11.71 -14.02
N GLN A 184 -10.83 -12.85 -14.02
CA GLN A 184 -10.99 -13.71 -15.19
C GLN A 184 -11.48 -12.95 -16.43
N ALA A 185 -12.57 -12.21 -16.28
CA ALA A 185 -13.19 -11.50 -17.38
C ALA A 185 -12.27 -10.39 -17.90
N ILE A 186 -11.61 -9.67 -17.00
CA ILE A 186 -10.68 -8.59 -17.33
C ILE A 186 -9.47 -9.12 -18.11
N ILE A 187 -8.87 -10.24 -17.67
CA ILE A 187 -7.75 -10.85 -18.38
C ILE A 187 -8.18 -11.37 -19.75
N LYS A 188 -9.38 -11.96 -19.87
CA LYS A 188 -9.92 -12.40 -21.18
C LYS A 188 -10.16 -11.25 -22.14
N GLU A 189 -10.53 -10.07 -21.63
CA GLU A 189 -10.69 -8.85 -22.43
C GLU A 189 -9.35 -8.40 -23.03
N HIS A 190 -8.28 -8.40 -22.22
CA HIS A 190 -6.94 -8.02 -22.68
C HIS A 190 -6.26 -9.09 -23.54
N ASN A 191 -6.52 -10.36 -23.24
CA ASN A 191 -5.97 -11.50 -23.95
C ASN A 191 -7.01 -12.62 -24.09
N PRO A 192 -7.74 -12.68 -25.22
CA PRO A 192 -8.74 -13.71 -25.47
C PRO A 192 -8.19 -15.15 -25.48
N LYS A 193 -6.87 -15.31 -25.62
CA LYS A 193 -6.19 -16.62 -25.63
C LYS A 193 -5.89 -17.14 -24.21
N ALA A 194 -6.12 -16.35 -23.16
CA ALA A 194 -5.89 -16.74 -21.78
C ALA A 194 -7.07 -17.57 -21.23
N LEU A 195 -6.97 -18.90 -21.35
CA LEU A 195 -7.99 -19.84 -20.90
C LEU A 195 -8.17 -19.80 -19.38
N PHE A 196 -9.41 -19.77 -18.92
CA PHE A 196 -9.70 -19.85 -17.49
C PHE A 196 -9.84 -21.30 -17.04
N MET A 197 -9.10 -21.64 -15.99
CA MET A 197 -9.12 -22.95 -15.33
C MET A 197 -9.42 -22.74 -13.83
N PRO A 198 -10.58 -23.20 -13.32
CA PRO A 198 -10.88 -23.09 -11.89
C PRO A 198 -9.93 -23.96 -11.06
N CYS A 199 -9.60 -23.52 -9.84
CA CYS A 199 -8.68 -24.23 -8.96
C CYS A 199 -9.27 -25.55 -8.46
N ALA A 200 -8.68 -26.68 -8.89
CA ALA A 200 -9.12 -28.03 -8.53
C ALA A 200 -9.14 -28.27 -7.00
N ASN A 201 -8.19 -27.72 -6.25
CA ASN A 201 -8.15 -27.86 -4.79
C ASN A 201 -9.35 -27.19 -4.12
N HIS A 202 -9.84 -26.07 -4.66
CA HIS A 202 -11.04 -25.41 -4.16
C HIS A 202 -12.30 -26.20 -4.54
N SER A 203 -12.39 -26.67 -5.79
CA SER A 203 -13.49 -27.51 -6.25
C SER A 203 -13.62 -28.81 -5.44
N LEU A 204 -12.49 -29.44 -5.08
CA LEU A 204 -12.46 -30.63 -4.22
C LEU A 204 -12.90 -30.32 -2.79
N ASN A 205 -12.39 -29.24 -2.19
CA ASN A 205 -12.81 -28.80 -0.85
C ASN A 205 -14.31 -28.49 -0.81
N LEU A 206 -14.86 -27.85 -1.85
CA LEU A 206 -16.30 -27.64 -1.98
C LEU A 206 -17.05 -28.98 -2.08
N CYS A 207 -16.61 -29.92 -2.91
CA CYS A 207 -17.23 -31.25 -2.99
C CYS A 207 -17.23 -31.97 -1.64
N GLU A 208 -16.15 -31.87 -0.87
CA GLU A 208 -16.07 -32.43 0.48
C GLU A 208 -17.04 -31.75 1.45
N VAL A 209 -17.04 -30.41 1.53
CA VAL A 209 -17.96 -29.64 2.39
C VAL A 209 -19.42 -29.93 2.05
N HIS A 210 -19.77 -29.99 0.76
CA HIS A 210 -21.11 -30.35 0.30
C HIS A 210 -21.47 -31.80 0.67
N SER A 211 -20.52 -32.73 0.54
CA SER A 211 -20.70 -34.13 0.93
C SER A 211 -20.94 -34.26 2.44
N PHE A 212 -20.14 -33.61 3.28
CA PHE A 212 -20.32 -33.61 4.74
C PHE A 212 -21.58 -32.87 5.20
N GLY A 213 -21.91 -31.74 4.58
CA GLY A 213 -23.15 -30.99 4.87
C GLY A 213 -24.41 -31.79 4.52
N SER A 214 -24.39 -32.53 3.40
CA SER A 214 -25.47 -33.44 3.02
C SER A 214 -25.63 -34.61 4.01
N GLN A 215 -24.53 -35.11 4.59
CA GLN A 215 -24.57 -36.13 5.64
C GLN A 215 -25.12 -35.59 6.97
N GLN A 216 -24.78 -34.37 7.37
CA GLN A 216 -25.36 -33.73 8.56
C GLN A 216 -26.85 -33.41 8.37
N GLN A 217 -27.25 -32.94 7.19
CA GLN A 217 -28.67 -32.76 6.86
C GLN A 217 -29.42 -34.10 6.81
N ARG A 218 -28.82 -35.18 6.28
CA ARG A 218 -29.39 -36.54 6.36
C ARG A 218 -29.53 -37.00 7.81
N LYS A 219 -28.54 -36.80 8.68
CA LYS A 219 -28.63 -37.14 10.11
C LYS A 219 -29.70 -36.31 10.84
N ARG A 220 -29.86 -35.02 10.50
CA ARG A 220 -30.92 -34.15 11.03
C ARG A 220 -32.32 -34.53 10.52
N ARG A 221 -32.45 -34.90 9.25
CA ARG A 221 -33.70 -35.42 8.66
C ARG A 221 -34.07 -36.78 9.25
N TYR A 222 -33.11 -37.67 9.46
CA TYR A 222 -33.34 -38.96 10.12
C TYR A 222 -33.81 -38.78 11.57
N LYS A 223 -33.17 -37.89 12.35
CA LYS A 223 -33.65 -37.53 13.69
C LYS A 223 -35.07 -36.93 13.68
N ARG A 224 -35.40 -36.05 12.72
CA ARG A 224 -36.76 -35.49 12.59
C ARG A 224 -37.80 -36.53 12.16
N SER A 225 -37.47 -37.45 11.24
CA SER A 225 -38.34 -38.56 10.87
C SER A 225 -38.56 -39.53 12.04
N SER A 226 -37.52 -39.85 12.83
CA SER A 226 -37.67 -40.67 14.03
C SER A 226 -38.57 -40.02 15.11
N ILE A 227 -38.51 -38.69 15.26
CA ILE A 227 -39.40 -37.96 16.18
C ILE A 227 -40.85 -37.97 15.66
N HIS A 228 -41.07 -37.81 14.35
CA HIS A 228 -42.41 -37.89 13.75
C HIS A 228 -43.01 -39.30 13.78
N THR A 229 -42.20 -40.36 13.65
CA THR A 229 -42.68 -41.75 13.78
C THR A 229 -43.02 -42.10 15.24
N LEU A 230 -42.29 -41.56 16.22
CA LEU A 230 -42.59 -41.71 17.64
C LEU A 230 -43.85 -40.94 18.07
N SER A 231 -44.12 -39.77 17.49
CA SER A 231 -45.36 -39.02 17.76
C SER A 231 -46.60 -39.66 17.13
N LEU A 232 -46.45 -40.34 15.98
CA LEU A 232 -47.54 -41.08 15.34
C LEU A 232 -47.86 -42.39 16.07
N SER A 233 -46.87 -43.08 16.65
CA SER A 233 -47.14 -44.27 17.47
C SER A 233 -47.83 -43.93 18.80
N GLN A 234 -47.48 -42.80 19.44
CA GLN A 234 -48.15 -42.36 20.67
C GLN A 234 -49.58 -41.82 20.44
N ALA A 235 -49.89 -41.31 19.25
CA ALA A 235 -51.26 -40.91 18.90
C ALA A 235 -52.19 -42.12 18.65
N CYS A 236 -51.65 -43.23 18.15
CA CYS A 236 -52.43 -44.45 17.89
C CYS A 236 -52.78 -45.23 19.17
N GLU A 237 -52.02 -45.06 20.26
CA GLU A 237 -52.30 -45.70 21.57
C GLU A 237 -53.36 -44.96 22.40
N LEU A 238 -53.72 -43.72 22.05
CA LEU A 238 -54.71 -42.92 22.79
C LEU A 238 -56.16 -43.06 22.26
N GLU A 239 -56.37 -43.60 21.06
CA GLU A 239 -57.72 -43.78 20.48
C GLU A 239 -58.36 -45.15 20.78
N HIS A 240 -57.72 -46.02 21.56
CA HIS A 240 -58.27 -47.33 21.96
C HIS A 240 -58.62 -47.44 23.46
N GLY A 241 -58.66 -46.32 24.20
CA GLY A 241 -58.87 -46.30 25.66
C GLY A 241 -60.21 -45.75 26.18
N THR A 242 -61.11 -45.28 25.33
CA THR A 242 -62.37 -44.63 25.78
C THR A 242 -63.60 -45.25 25.12
N SER A 243 -63.91 -46.49 25.50
CA SER A 243 -65.25 -47.08 25.38
C SER A 243 -65.37 -48.05 26.53
N ASP A 244 -65.89 -47.58 27.67
CA ASP A 244 -66.62 -48.37 28.67
C ASP A 244 -66.75 -47.53 29.94
N ARG A 245 -67.87 -46.78 30.05
CA ARG A 245 -68.53 -46.37 31.30
C ARG A 245 -69.68 -45.44 30.96
N GLU A 246 -70.87 -46.01 30.79
CA GLU A 246 -72.16 -45.41 31.16
C GLU A 246 -73.28 -46.44 30.90
N ALA A 247 -73.59 -47.25 31.93
CA ALA A 247 -74.86 -47.97 32.06
C ALA A 247 -74.99 -48.52 33.49
N SER A 248 -75.57 -47.72 34.39
CA SER A 248 -76.40 -48.15 35.53
C SER A 248 -77.04 -46.94 36.18
#